data_AF-A0A239F696-F1
#
_entry.id   AF-A0A239F696-F1
#
_cell.length_a   1.000
_cell.length_b   1.000
_cell.length_c   1.000
_cell.angle_alpha   90.00
_cell.angle_beta   90.00
_cell.angle_gamma   90.00
#
_symmetry.space_group_name_H-M   'P 1'
#
loop_
_entity.id
_entity.type
_entity.pdbx_description
1 polymer ?
#
loop_
_entity_poly.entity_id
_entity_poly.type
_entity_poly.pdbx_seq_one_letter_code
_entity_poly.pdbx_strand_id
1 'polypeptide(L)'
;MPSSRRSRRRPYGQPIPELDLDRATGGRSTQQRRGEDWIVQQIRGGTKEYVCPGCGRKIAAGTAHVAAWRSESIWGAQAALDDRRHWHTGCWQRHN
;
A
#
# COMPACT_ATOMS: atom_id res chain seq x y z
N MET A 1 11.72 -31.50 -27.15
CA MET A 1 11.93 -30.13 -27.67
C MET A 1 12.78 -29.34 -26.68
N PRO A 2 13.93 -28.77 -27.06
CA PRO A 2 14.72 -27.98 -26.13
C PRO A 2 14.03 -26.63 -25.90
N SER A 3 13.57 -26.38 -24.68
CA SER A 3 13.04 -25.07 -24.27
C SER A 3 14.21 -24.10 -24.14
N SER A 4 14.41 -23.23 -25.13
CA SER A 4 15.35 -22.12 -25.03
C SER A 4 14.74 -21.09 -24.06
N ARG A 5 15.10 -21.18 -22.78
CA ARG A 5 14.80 -20.10 -21.83
C ARG A 5 15.54 -18.86 -22.31
N ARG A 6 14.81 -17.91 -22.91
CA ARG A 6 15.37 -16.62 -23.32
C ARG A 6 16.09 -16.00 -22.13
N SER A 7 17.33 -15.56 -22.38
CA SER A 7 18.14 -14.84 -21.40
C SER A 7 17.33 -13.68 -20.83
N ARG A 8 17.19 -13.63 -19.49
CA ARG A 8 16.60 -12.48 -18.78
C ARG A 8 17.60 -11.34 -18.59
N ARG A 9 18.84 -11.48 -19.09
CA ARG A 9 19.83 -10.39 -18.98
C ARG A 9 19.43 -9.28 -19.93
N ARG A 10 19.38 -8.08 -19.38
CA ARG A 10 19.14 -6.86 -20.14
C ARG A 10 20.26 -6.65 -21.17
N PRO A 11 19.93 -6.38 -22.44
CA PRO A 11 20.93 -6.03 -23.45
C PRO A 11 21.73 -4.80 -23.03
N TYR A 12 23.04 -4.81 -23.31
CA TYR A 12 23.92 -3.67 -23.08
C TYR A 12 23.52 -2.52 -24.03
N GLY A 13 23.45 -1.28 -23.53
CA GLY A 13 23.05 -0.10 -24.31
C GLY A 13 21.57 0.32 -24.26
N GLN A 14 20.69 -0.48 -23.64
CA GLN A 14 19.33 -0.01 -23.34
C GLN A 14 19.35 1.12 -22.29
N PRO A 15 18.33 2.00 -22.19
CA PRO A 15 18.18 2.97 -21.10
C PRO A 15 17.70 2.27 -19.82
N ILE A 16 18.18 2.71 -18.65
CA ILE A 16 17.81 2.09 -17.36
C ILE A 16 16.30 2.28 -17.20
N PRO A 17 15.52 1.22 -16.93
CA PRO A 17 14.09 1.37 -16.67
C PRO A 17 13.90 2.28 -15.46
N GLU A 18 12.95 3.20 -15.54
CA GLU A 18 12.62 4.06 -14.42
C GLU A 18 12.19 3.23 -13.21
N LEU A 19 12.54 3.72 -12.01
CA LEU A 19 12.21 3.03 -10.78
C LEU A 19 10.69 3.09 -10.58
N ASP A 20 10.04 1.93 -10.67
CA ASP A 20 8.65 1.75 -10.29
C ASP A 20 8.50 1.92 -8.77
N LEU A 21 8.09 3.12 -8.35
CA LEU A 21 7.95 3.50 -6.95
C LEU A 21 6.86 2.69 -6.22
N ASP A 22 5.76 2.35 -6.90
CA ASP A 22 4.71 1.51 -6.31
C ASP A 22 5.28 0.14 -5.92
N ARG A 23 6.07 -0.45 -6.82
CA ARG A 23 6.75 -1.70 -6.52
C ARG A 23 7.87 -1.55 -5.49
N ALA A 24 8.64 -0.45 -5.55
CA ALA A 24 9.78 -0.22 -4.66
C ALA A 24 9.36 0.04 -3.21
N THR A 25 8.23 0.72 -2.98
CA THR A 25 7.74 1.05 -1.62
C THR A 25 6.71 0.04 -1.10
N GLY A 26 6.33 -0.95 -1.92
CA GLY A 26 5.27 -1.90 -1.59
C GLY A 26 3.88 -1.25 -1.56
N GLY A 27 3.65 -0.28 -2.44
CA GLY A 27 2.40 0.47 -2.57
C GLY A 27 2.21 1.54 -1.49
N ARG A 28 3.28 1.96 -0.81
CA ARG A 28 3.22 2.97 0.26
C ARG A 28 3.43 4.37 -0.33
N SER A 29 2.63 5.30 0.17
CA SER A 29 2.70 6.73 -0.14
C SER A 29 2.42 7.55 1.12
N THR A 30 2.97 8.75 1.20
CA THR A 30 2.61 9.72 2.25
C THR A 30 1.54 10.66 1.70
N GLN A 31 0.47 10.88 2.46
CA GLN A 31 -0.63 11.78 2.12
C GLN A 31 -0.89 12.69 3.31
N GLN A 32 -0.99 14.00 3.06
CA GLN A 32 -1.37 14.95 4.09
C GLN A 32 -2.89 15.08 4.16
N ARG A 33 -3.47 14.94 5.36
CA ARG A 33 -4.92 15.04 5.61
C ARG A 33 -5.18 15.71 6.96
N ARG A 34 -6.05 16.73 6.95
CA ARG A 34 -6.38 17.55 8.14
C ARG A 34 -5.15 18.12 8.87
N GLY A 35 -4.08 18.44 8.12
CA GLY A 35 -2.82 18.94 8.69
C GLY A 35 -1.93 17.85 9.31
N GLU A 36 -2.30 16.58 9.19
CA GLU A 36 -1.50 15.45 9.66
C GLU A 36 -0.97 14.65 8.46
N ASP A 37 0.23 14.11 8.59
CA ASP A 37 0.79 13.21 7.60
C ASP A 37 0.37 11.77 7.88
N TRP A 38 -0.14 11.12 6.84
CA TRP A 38 -0.60 9.75 6.86
C TRP A 38 0.23 8.91 5.91
N ILE A 39 0.69 7.76 6.37
CA ILE A 39 1.24 6.74 5.50
C ILE A 39 0.09 5.85 5.04
N VAL A 40 0.00 5.69 3.73
CA VAL A 40 -1.08 5.00 3.05
C VAL A 40 -0.49 3.88 2.21
N GLN A 41 -0.85 2.64 2.53
CA GLN A 41 -0.44 1.46 1.80
C GLN A 41 -1.60 0.87 1.00
N GLN A 42 -1.41 0.72 -0.32
CA GLN A 42 -2.32 -0.02 -1.18
C GLN A 42 -2.14 -1.53 -0.97
N ILE A 43 -3.23 -2.23 -0.65
CA ILE A 43 -3.25 -3.68 -0.44
C ILE A 43 -4.06 -4.31 -1.57
N ARG A 44 -3.41 -5.18 -2.36
CA ARG A 44 -4.06 -5.87 -3.50
C ARG A 44 -5.05 -6.95 -3.07
N GLY A 45 -4.87 -7.50 -1.86
CA GLY A 45 -5.77 -8.47 -1.25
C GLY A 45 -5.14 -9.05 0.02
N GLY A 46 -5.90 -9.12 1.12
CA GLY A 46 -5.42 -9.63 2.41
C GLY A 46 -5.99 -11.00 2.75
N THR A 47 -5.36 -11.76 3.64
CA THR A 47 -5.89 -13.05 4.12
C THR A 47 -6.88 -12.90 5.28
N LYS A 48 -6.94 -11.71 5.89
CA LYS A 48 -7.78 -11.41 7.04
C LYS A 48 -8.92 -10.47 6.65
N GLU A 49 -10.03 -10.61 7.37
CA GLU A 49 -11.14 -9.67 7.32
C GLU A 49 -10.87 -8.51 8.30
N TYR A 50 -11.25 -7.30 7.89
CA TYR A 50 -11.12 -6.08 8.70
C TYR A 50 -12.41 -5.28 8.71
N VAL A 51 -12.61 -4.39 9.68
CA VAL A 51 -13.75 -3.48 9.71
C VAL A 51 -13.32 -2.08 9.25
N CYS A 52 -13.99 -1.54 8.24
CA CYS A 52 -13.69 -0.22 7.68
C CYS A 52 -14.24 0.90 8.58
N PRO A 53 -13.40 1.80 9.14
CA PRO A 53 -13.87 2.88 10.01
C PRO A 53 -14.84 3.86 9.34
N GLY A 54 -14.68 4.11 8.04
CA GLY A 54 -15.51 5.07 7.31
C GLY A 54 -16.94 4.63 7.03
N CYS A 55 -17.26 3.35 7.11
CA CYS A 55 -18.62 2.84 6.83
C CYS A 55 -19.10 1.75 7.78
N GLY A 56 -18.26 1.30 8.71
CA GLY A 56 -18.56 0.21 9.65
C GLY A 56 -18.67 -1.19 9.02
N ARG A 57 -18.54 -1.32 7.69
CA ARG A 57 -18.67 -2.61 6.99
C ARG A 57 -17.34 -3.37 6.96
N LYS A 58 -17.45 -4.69 6.84
CA LYS A 58 -16.32 -5.60 6.71
C LYS A 58 -15.67 -5.49 5.33
N ILE A 59 -14.34 -5.48 5.31
CA ILE A 59 -13.48 -5.68 4.14
C ILE A 59 -13.15 -7.17 4.11
N ALA A 60 -13.77 -7.90 3.20
CA ALA A 60 -13.57 -9.35 3.09
C ALA A 60 -12.13 -9.70 2.70
N ALA A 61 -11.67 -10.88 3.12
CA ALA A 61 -10.40 -11.42 2.65
C ALA A 61 -10.34 -11.48 1.11
N GLY A 62 -9.17 -11.21 0.55
CA GLY A 62 -8.93 -11.09 -0.89
C GLY A 62 -9.37 -9.75 -1.50
N THR A 63 -10.10 -8.91 -0.77
CA THR A 63 -10.56 -7.60 -1.27
C THR A 63 -9.41 -6.59 -1.30
N ALA A 64 -9.24 -5.91 -2.43
CA ALA A 64 -8.29 -4.79 -2.54
C ALA A 64 -8.77 -3.60 -1.68
N HIS A 65 -7.87 -3.07 -0.86
CA HIS A 65 -8.21 -2.04 0.13
C HIS A 65 -6.96 -1.24 0.52
N VAL A 66 -7.14 -0.28 1.42
CA VAL A 66 -6.08 0.64 1.87
C VAL A 66 -5.83 0.44 3.35
N ALA A 67 -4.57 0.31 3.76
CA ALA A 67 -4.18 0.48 5.15
C ALA A 67 -3.62 1.89 5.34
N ALA A 68 -4.11 2.61 6.34
CA ALA A 68 -3.66 3.97 6.64
C ALA A 68 -3.35 4.11 8.13
N TRP A 69 -2.25 4.80 8.43
CA TRP A 69 -1.81 5.15 9.77
C TRP A 69 -1.08 6.50 9.76
N ARG A 70 -0.91 7.11 10.94
CA ARG A 70 -0.14 8.36 11.06
C ARG A 70 1.33 8.10 10.77
N SER A 71 2.03 9.06 10.18
CA SER A 71 3.49 8.95 9.99
C SER A 71 4.21 8.86 11.34
N GLU A 72 3.76 9.65 12.31
CA GLU A 72 4.35 9.79 13.63
C GLU A 72 3.30 9.52 14.72
N SER A 73 3.76 8.93 15.83
CA SER A 73 3.00 8.78 17.07
C SER A 73 3.85 9.27 18.24
N ILE A 74 3.22 9.70 19.33
CA ILE A 74 3.91 10.10 20.57
C ILE A 74 4.80 8.97 21.14
N TRP A 75 4.51 7.73 20.76
CA TRP A 75 5.27 6.54 21.15
C TRP A 75 6.22 6.03 20.04
N GLY A 76 6.44 6.84 19.00
CA GLY A 76 7.31 6.53 17.87
C GLY A 76 6.60 5.86 16.67
N ALA A 77 7.33 5.73 15.56
CA ALA A 77 6.79 5.25 14.28
C ALA A 77 6.24 3.81 14.32
N GLN A 78 6.78 2.93 15.17
CA GLN A 78 6.30 1.56 15.29
C GLN A 78 4.90 1.50 15.93
N ALA A 79 4.66 2.29 16.96
CA ALA A 79 3.33 2.41 17.55
C ALA A 79 2.32 2.96 16.55
N ALA A 80 2.73 3.91 15.70
CA ALA A 80 1.88 4.42 14.62
C ALA A 80 1.51 3.31 13.62
N LEU A 81 2.48 2.45 13.24
CA LEU A 81 2.26 1.30 12.37
C LEU A 81 1.32 0.25 12.98
N ASP A 82 1.40 0.02 14.28
CA ASP A 82 0.54 -0.92 14.98
C ASP A 82 -0.91 -0.41 15.06
N ASP A 83 -1.11 0.91 15.14
CA ASP A 83 -2.42 1.57 15.07
C ASP A 83 -3.02 1.68 13.67
N ARG A 84 -2.47 0.94 12.68
CA ARG A 84 -2.98 0.97 11.31
C ARG A 84 -4.44 0.54 11.20
N ARG A 85 -5.19 1.30 10.42
CA ARG A 85 -6.60 1.04 10.14
C ARG A 85 -6.79 0.67 8.69
N HIS A 86 -7.68 -0.30 8.45
CA HIS A 86 -7.99 -0.79 7.12
C HIS A 86 -9.27 -0.14 6.60
N TRP A 87 -9.23 0.41 5.39
CA TRP A 87 -10.30 1.17 4.75
C TRP A 87 -10.60 0.58 3.39
N HIS A 88 -11.87 0.57 2.99
CA HIS A 88 -12.18 0.45 1.57
C HIS A 88 -11.54 1.62 0.81
N THR A 89 -11.04 1.40 -0.40
CA THR A 89 -10.38 2.44 -1.20
C THR A 89 -11.25 3.69 -1.38
N GLY A 90 -12.54 3.50 -1.69
CA GLY A 90 -13.49 4.61 -1.81
C GLY A 90 -13.81 5.30 -0.47
N CYS A 91 -13.85 4.57 0.64
CA CYS A 91 -14.03 5.16 1.97
C CYS A 91 -12.82 6.00 2.37
N TRP A 92 -11.60 5.53 2.07
CA TRP A 92 -10.39 6.32 2.30
C TRP A 92 -10.43 7.61 1.46
N GLN A 93 -10.69 7.53 0.15
CA GLN A 93 -10.74 8.73 -0.70
C GLN A 93 -11.71 9.80 -0.19
N ARG A 94 -12.87 9.38 0.34
CA ARG A 94 -13.90 10.28 0.90
C ARG A 94 -13.60 10.80 2.30
N HIS A 95 -12.69 10.14 3.02
CA HIS A 95 -12.27 10.53 4.36
C HIS A 95 -11.25 11.68 4.26
N ASN A 96 -11.71 12.91 4.02
CA ASN A 96 -10.85 14.10 4.03
C ASN A 96 -10.59 14.57 5.45
#